data_AF-T2KLZ1-F1
#
_entry.id   AF-T2KLZ1-F1
#
_cell.length_a   1.000
_cell.length_b   1.000
_cell.length_c   1.000
_cell.angle_alpha   90.00
_cell.angle_beta   90.00
_cell.angle_gamma   90.00
#
_symmetry.space_group_name_H-M   'P 1'
#
loop_
_entity.id
_entity.type
_entity.pdbx_description
1 polymer ?
#
loop_
_entity_poly.entity_id
_entity_poly.type
_entity_poly.pdbx_seq_one_letter_code
_entity_poly.pdbx_strand_id
1 'polypeptide(L)'
;MNIKYNDIDKTIEIKDGMKNYYFIMKILMVLNLLNAMLNLFDVYKTGFGFIEIVWLVLGLISIVVLYLFIFKKSTSEKIPIDTIKGLSETSIFGRTRFSVELKNGKKRDLNDIKTQKEFNALKKMFNKNRIVNLKS
;
A
#
# COMPACT_ATOMS: atom_id res chain seq x y z
N MET A 1 -19.51 -0.48 -5.47
CA MET A 1 -18.35 -1.25 -4.97
C MET A 1 -17.54 -1.71 -6.18
N ASN A 2 -16.29 -1.24 -6.32
CA ASN A 2 -15.41 -1.61 -7.45
C ASN A 2 -14.65 -2.93 -7.23
N ILE A 3 -15.05 -3.67 -6.20
CA ILE A 3 -14.50 -4.98 -5.84
C ILE A 3 -15.48 -6.03 -6.34
N LYS A 4 -15.03 -6.91 -7.22
CA LYS A 4 -15.84 -8.00 -7.79
C LYS A 4 -15.17 -9.34 -7.51
N TYR A 5 -16.00 -10.35 -7.25
CA TYR A 5 -15.55 -11.73 -7.20
C TYR A 5 -15.70 -12.35 -8.59
N ASN A 6 -14.67 -13.04 -9.05
CA ASN A 6 -14.68 -13.82 -10.28
C ASN A 6 -14.67 -15.30 -9.90
N ASP A 7 -15.81 -15.97 -10.13
CA ASP A 7 -16.02 -17.39 -9.80
C ASP A 7 -15.14 -18.34 -10.63
N ILE A 8 -14.83 -17.97 -11.88
CA ILE A 8 -14.07 -18.82 -12.82
C ILE A 8 -12.61 -18.88 -12.37
N ASP A 9 -12.00 -17.71 -12.18
CA ASP A 9 -10.58 -17.61 -11.84
C ASP A 9 -10.32 -17.74 -10.33
N LYS A 10 -11.38 -17.76 -9.51
CA LYS A 10 -11.30 -17.69 -8.04
C LYS A 10 -10.44 -16.51 -7.59
N THR A 11 -10.73 -15.34 -8.15
CA THR A 11 -10.01 -14.09 -7.85
C THR A 11 -10.94 -13.00 -7.39
N ILE A 12 -10.40 -12.07 -6.61
CA ILE A 12 -11.01 -10.78 -6.33
C ILE A 12 -10.38 -9.75 -7.25
N GLU A 13 -11.22 -9.06 -8.02
CA GLU A 13 -10.83 -7.97 -8.89
C GLU A 13 -11.11 -6.63 -8.21
N ILE A 14 -10.09 -5.78 -8.11
CA ILE A 14 -10.12 -4.45 -7.52
C ILE A 14 -9.60 -3.47 -8.57
N LYS A 15 -10.51 -2.69 -9.18
CA LYS A 15 -10.17 -1.67 -10.18
C LYS A 15 -10.26 -0.28 -9.55
N ASP A 16 -9.14 0.20 -9.00
CA ASP A 16 -9.05 1.47 -8.26
C ASP A 16 -7.88 2.37 -8.72
N GLY A 17 -7.14 1.95 -9.76
CA GLY A 17 -5.97 2.69 -10.25
C GLY A 17 -4.78 2.74 -9.28
N MET A 18 -4.80 1.98 -8.18
CA MET A 18 -3.76 2.03 -7.15
C MET A 18 -2.38 1.64 -7.69
N LYS A 19 -2.34 0.72 -8.67
CA LYS A 19 -1.11 0.33 -9.34
C LYS A 19 -0.37 1.53 -9.95
N ASN A 20 -1.09 2.39 -10.68
CA ASN A 20 -0.51 3.56 -11.32
C ASN A 20 -0.10 4.61 -10.29
N TYR A 21 -0.93 4.85 -9.28
CA TYR A 21 -0.61 5.78 -8.20
C TYR A 21 0.69 5.38 -7.46
N TYR A 22 0.80 4.12 -7.05
CA TYR A 22 2.01 3.62 -6.39
C TYR A 22 3.23 3.61 -7.31
N PHE A 23 3.04 3.38 -8.60
CA PHE A 23 4.12 3.46 -9.59
C PHE A 23 4.69 4.87 -9.68
N ILE A 24 3.83 5.88 -9.82
CA ILE A 24 4.24 7.30 -9.81
C ILE A 24 4.94 7.66 -8.51
N MET A 25 4.38 7.25 -7.36
CA MET A 25 5.00 7.52 -6.06
C MET A 25 6.39 6.88 -5.93
N LYS A 26 6.59 5.66 -6.43
CA LYS A 26 7.91 5.02 -6.44
C LYS A 26 8.91 5.80 -7.29
N ILE A 27 8.51 6.26 -8.48
CA ILE A 27 9.36 7.11 -9.34
C ILE A 27 9.75 8.38 -8.59
N LEU A 28 8.77 9.08 -7.98
CA LEU A 28 9.03 10.30 -7.22
C LEU A 28 10.00 10.07 -6.06
N MET A 29 9.88 8.97 -5.33
CA MET A 29 10.81 8.65 -4.25
C MET A 29 12.22 8.33 -4.77
N VAL A 30 12.35 7.66 -5.91
CA VAL A 30 13.65 7.42 -6.55
C VAL A 30 14.28 8.74 -7.02
N LEU A 31 13.50 9.63 -7.64
CA LEU A 31 13.96 10.96 -8.03
C LEU A 31 14.40 11.79 -6.82
N ASN A 32 13.65 11.75 -5.72
CA ASN A 32 14.03 12.40 -4.47
C ASN A 32 15.34 11.85 -3.90
N LEU A 33 15.56 10.53 -3.98
CA LEU A 33 16.83 9.92 -3.56
C LEU A 33 17.99 10.37 -4.43
N LEU A 34 17.83 10.36 -5.75
CA LEU A 34 18.84 10.87 -6.68
C LEU A 34 19.17 12.32 -6.37
N ASN A 35 18.15 13.15 -6.12
CA ASN A 35 18.34 14.55 -5.78
C ASN A 35 19.06 14.73 -4.44
N ALA A 36 18.69 13.97 -3.41
CA ALA A 36 19.39 13.98 -2.13
C ALA A 36 20.85 13.54 -2.27
N MET A 37 21.14 12.51 -3.06
CA MET A 37 22.52 12.06 -3.32
C MET A 37 23.34 13.13 -4.06
N LEU A 38 22.77 13.81 -5.05
CA LEU A 38 23.46 14.90 -5.76
C LEU A 38 23.81 16.06 -4.82
N ASN A 39 22.86 16.49 -3.98
CA ASN A 39 23.09 17.57 -3.02
C ASN A 39 24.08 17.16 -1.91
N LEU A 40 24.20 15.87 -1.61
CA LEU A 40 25.13 15.37 -0.59
C LEU A 40 26.48 14.91 -1.16
N PHE A 41 26.67 14.96 -2.48
CA PHE A 41 27.84 14.35 -3.14
C PHE A 41 29.15 15.02 -2.74
N ASP A 42 29.19 16.36 -2.68
CA ASP A 42 30.40 17.15 -2.39
C ASP A 42 30.48 17.65 -0.95
N VAL A 43 29.68 17.09 -0.03
CA VAL A 43 29.67 17.47 1.39
C VAL A 43 31.05 17.34 2.06
N TYR A 44 31.86 16.39 1.60
CA TYR A 44 33.24 16.24 2.08
C TYR A 44 34.15 17.43 1.72
N LYS A 45 33.77 18.25 0.72
CA LYS A 45 34.48 19.48 0.32
C LYS A 45 33.86 20.74 0.93
N THR A 46 32.53 20.83 0.97
CA THR A 46 31.80 22.04 1.37
C THR A 46 31.52 22.13 2.87
N GLY A 47 31.68 21.02 3.60
CA GLY A 47 31.35 20.91 5.01
C GLY A 47 29.88 20.52 5.24
N PHE A 48 29.56 20.15 6.48
CA PHE A 48 28.23 19.68 6.86
C PHE A 48 27.42 20.82 7.49
N GLY A 49 26.41 21.32 6.77
CA GLY A 49 25.53 22.39 7.20
C GLY A 49 24.07 21.95 7.33
N PHE A 50 23.19 22.94 7.51
CA PHE A 50 21.76 22.71 7.69
C PHE A 50 21.10 22.12 6.43
N ILE A 51 21.52 22.54 5.24
CA ILE A 51 20.96 22.08 3.96
C ILE A 51 21.24 20.58 3.76
N GLU A 52 22.45 20.15 4.10
CA GLU A 52 22.88 18.76 4.05
C GLU A 52 22.05 17.88 5.00
N ILE A 53 21.80 18.36 6.21
CA ILE A 53 20.92 17.66 7.18
C ILE A 53 19.52 17.47 6.58
N VAL A 54 18.96 18.51 5.95
CA VAL A 54 17.64 18.43 5.30
C VAL A 54 17.62 17.37 4.20
N TRP A 55 18.62 17.37 3.31
CA TRP A 55 18.71 16.37 2.23
C TRP A 55 18.91 14.96 2.76
N LEU A 56 19.68 14.79 3.83
CA LEU A 56 19.90 13.49 4.48
C LEU A 56 18.60 12.93 5.06
N VAL A 57 17.82 13.77 5.75
CA VAL A 57 16.50 13.40 6.29
C VAL A 57 15.52 13.07 5.17
N LEU A 58 15.45 13.88 4.11
CA LEU A 58 14.59 13.61 2.94
C LEU A 58 14.97 12.31 2.23
N GLY A 59 16.28 12.05 2.09
CA GLY A 59 16.79 10.79 1.57
C GLY A 59 16.33 9.61 2.44
N LEU A 60 16.53 9.68 3.75
CA LEU A 60 16.13 8.62 4.68
C LEU A 60 14.63 8.34 4.62
N ILE A 61 13.78 9.39 4.61
CA ILE A 61 12.32 9.25 4.47
C ILE A 61 11.98 8.53 3.17
N SER A 62 12.64 8.91 2.07
CA SER A 62 12.39 8.30 0.75
C SER A 62 12.73 6.81 0.73
N ILE A 63 13.83 6.39 1.38
CA ILE A 63 14.19 4.97 1.55
C ILE A 63 13.09 4.23 2.32
N VAL A 64 12.66 4.78 3.46
CA VAL A 64 11.63 4.16 4.31
C VAL A 64 10.32 3.98 3.55
N VAL A 65 9.87 5.02 2.83
CA VAL A 65 8.63 4.96 2.04
C VAL A 65 8.74 3.92 0.91
N LEU A 66 9.86 3.88 0.19
CA LEU A 66 10.09 2.87 -0.86
C LEU A 66 10.05 1.45 -0.30
N TYR A 67 10.71 1.21 0.84
CA TYR A 67 10.68 -0.08 1.51
C TYR A 67 9.24 -0.52 1.83
N LEU A 68 8.42 0.37 2.39
CA LEU A 68 7.02 0.07 2.68
C LEU A 68 6.22 -0.26 1.40
N PHE A 69 6.41 0.51 0.33
CA PHE A 69 5.67 0.30 -0.94
C PHE A 69 6.09 -0.94 -1.72
N ILE A 70 7.32 -1.44 -1.53
CA ILE A 70 7.81 -2.64 -2.20
C ILE A 70 7.47 -3.90 -1.39
N PHE A 71 7.74 -3.86 -0.08
CA PHE A 71 7.72 -5.07 0.76
C PHE A 71 6.44 -5.24 1.57
N LYS A 72 5.75 -4.16 1.95
CA LYS A 72 4.56 -4.24 2.83
C LYS A 72 3.23 -4.07 2.10
N LYS A 73 3.23 -3.47 0.90
CA LYS A 73 2.02 -3.16 0.14
C LYS A 73 1.88 -4.01 -1.11
N SER A 74 0.65 -4.40 -1.42
CA SER A 74 0.26 -5.01 -2.69
C SER A 74 -0.60 -4.03 -3.47
N THR A 75 -0.38 -3.95 -4.78
CA THR A 75 -1.18 -3.15 -5.72
C THR A 75 -1.83 -4.02 -6.79
N SER A 76 -1.82 -5.35 -6.62
CA SER A 76 -2.44 -6.27 -7.56
C SER A 76 -3.93 -5.98 -7.69
N GLU A 77 -4.40 -5.88 -8.93
CA GLU A 77 -5.81 -5.71 -9.25
C GLU A 77 -6.56 -7.04 -9.18
N LYS A 78 -5.90 -8.14 -9.54
CA LYS A 78 -6.43 -9.50 -9.38
C LYS A 78 -5.72 -10.19 -8.23
N ILE A 79 -6.48 -10.61 -7.23
CA ILE A 79 -5.97 -11.28 -6.03
C ILE A 79 -6.61 -12.67 -5.93
N PRO A 80 -5.84 -13.75 -6.10
CA PRO A 80 -6.33 -15.11 -5.89
C PRO A 80 -6.83 -15.31 -4.45
N ILE A 81 -8.00 -15.94 -4.29
CA ILE A 81 -8.64 -16.09 -2.97
C ILE A 81 -7.80 -16.92 -1.98
N ASP A 82 -7.03 -17.86 -2.48
CA ASP A 82 -6.13 -18.72 -1.70
C ASP A 82 -4.95 -17.94 -1.12
N THR A 83 -4.59 -16.79 -1.69
CA THR A 83 -3.54 -15.91 -1.15
C THR A 83 -4.06 -14.97 -0.07
N ILE A 84 -5.39 -14.88 0.10
CA ILE A 84 -6.02 -14.01 1.09
C ILE A 84 -5.97 -14.70 2.46
N LYS A 85 -5.46 -13.96 3.44
CA LYS A 85 -5.45 -14.35 4.85
C LYS A 85 -6.67 -13.80 5.59
N GLY A 86 -7.09 -12.58 5.27
CA GLY A 86 -8.23 -11.95 5.91
C GLY A 86 -8.48 -10.52 5.48
N LEU A 87 -9.42 -9.88 6.17
CA LEU A 87 -9.70 -8.45 6.07
C LEU A 87 -9.22 -7.78 7.35
N SER A 88 -8.61 -6.60 7.23
CA SER A 88 -8.17 -5.82 8.38
C SER A 88 -8.70 -4.39 8.33
N GLU A 89 -8.98 -3.87 9.51
CA GLU A 89 -9.42 -2.51 9.77
C GLU A 89 -8.34 -1.84 10.61
N THR A 90 -7.92 -0.62 10.24
CA THR A 90 -6.91 0.13 10.99
C THR A 90 -7.28 1.59 11.04
N SER A 91 -7.32 2.17 12.25
CA SER A 91 -7.51 3.61 12.43
C SER A 91 -6.15 4.31 12.36
N ILE A 92 -6.03 5.26 11.44
CA ILE A 92 -4.81 6.06 11.22
C ILE A 92 -5.24 7.52 11.19
N PHE A 93 -4.72 8.35 12.10
CA PHE A 93 -5.05 9.78 12.21
C PHE A 93 -6.57 10.06 12.21
N GLY A 94 -7.32 9.28 13.00
CA GLY A 94 -8.79 9.42 13.12
C GLY A 94 -9.59 8.94 11.91
N ARG A 95 -8.93 8.40 10.87
CA ARG A 95 -9.59 7.80 9.70
C ARG A 95 -9.40 6.30 9.70
N THR A 96 -10.51 5.57 9.64
CA THR A 96 -10.49 4.13 9.43
C THR A 96 -10.09 3.82 8.00
N ARG A 97 -9.12 2.92 7.83
CA ARG A 97 -8.73 2.34 6.55
C ARG A 97 -8.98 0.85 6.55
N PHE A 98 -9.47 0.35 5.43
CA PHE A 98 -9.75 -1.06 5.21
C PHE A 98 -8.71 -1.65 4.27
N SER A 99 -8.30 -2.90 4.52
CA SER A 99 -7.36 -3.60 3.64
C SER A 99 -7.59 -5.11 3.63
N VAL A 100 -7.19 -5.75 2.53
CA VAL A 100 -7.06 -7.20 2.43
C VAL A 100 -5.66 -7.60 2.87
N GLU A 101 -5.56 -8.48 3.85
CA GLU A 101 -4.28 -9.06 4.30
C GLU A 101 -4.01 -10.33 3.50
N LEU A 102 -2.80 -10.44 2.94
CA LEU A 102 -2.35 -11.58 2.17
C LEU A 102 -1.48 -12.50 3.02
N LYS A 103 -1.43 -13.79 2.67
CA LYS A 103 -0.62 -14.81 3.36
C LYS A 103 0.87 -14.50 3.37
N ASN A 104 1.37 -13.77 2.37
CA ASN A 104 2.76 -13.31 2.30
C ASN A 104 3.07 -12.09 3.20
N GLY A 105 2.12 -11.64 4.02
CA GLY A 105 2.26 -10.50 4.93
C GLY A 105 2.09 -9.13 4.28
N LYS A 106 1.83 -9.05 2.96
CA LYS A 106 1.48 -7.79 2.28
C LYS A 106 0.02 -7.42 2.54
N LYS A 107 -0.26 -6.12 2.49
CA LYS A 107 -1.63 -5.59 2.57
C LYS A 107 -2.03 -4.91 1.27
N ARG A 108 -3.25 -5.16 0.81
CA ARG A 108 -3.91 -4.43 -0.28
C ARG A 108 -4.89 -3.43 0.33
N ASP A 109 -4.58 -2.15 0.24
CA ASP A 109 -5.48 -1.10 0.72
C ASP A 109 -6.74 -1.03 -0.16
N LEU A 110 -7.90 -0.81 0.48
CA LEU A 110 -9.20 -0.72 -0.16
C LEU A 110 -9.70 0.74 -0.12
N ASN A 111 -9.10 1.60 -0.94
CA ASN A 111 -9.39 3.04 -0.93
C ASN A 111 -10.84 3.39 -1.29
N ASP A 112 -11.51 2.51 -2.04
CA ASP A 112 -12.89 2.70 -2.46
C ASP A 112 -13.91 2.37 -1.36
N ILE A 113 -13.49 1.69 -0.29
CA ILE A 113 -14.34 1.45 0.88
C ILE A 113 -14.10 2.56 1.88
N LYS A 114 -15.11 3.40 2.09
CA LYS A 114 -15.01 4.57 2.98
C LYS A 114 -15.82 4.40 4.26
N THR A 115 -16.76 3.46 4.27
CA THR A 115 -17.70 3.29 5.38
C THR A 115 -17.68 1.88 5.95
N GLN A 116 -18.03 1.75 7.23
CA GLN A 116 -18.18 0.45 7.87
C GLN A 116 -19.28 -0.40 7.21
N LYS A 117 -20.33 0.25 6.68
CA LYS A 117 -21.41 -0.44 5.96
C LYS A 117 -20.89 -1.16 4.72
N GLU A 118 -20.06 -0.50 3.93
CA GLU A 118 -19.41 -1.11 2.75
C GLU A 118 -18.43 -2.21 3.15
N PHE A 119 -17.66 -2.00 4.21
CA PHE A 119 -16.74 -3.02 4.72
C PHE A 119 -17.47 -4.27 5.22
N ASN A 120 -18.60 -4.10 5.91
CA ASN A 120 -19.45 -5.20 6.34
C ASN A 120 -20.11 -5.93 5.15
N ALA A 121 -20.47 -5.23 4.08
CA ALA A 121 -20.93 -5.85 2.84
C ALA A 121 -19.81 -6.71 2.19
N LEU A 122 -18.56 -6.23 2.22
CA LEU A 122 -17.41 -6.99 1.75
C LEU A 122 -17.18 -8.25 2.60
N LYS A 123 -17.24 -8.15 3.93
CA LYS A 123 -17.16 -9.32 4.84
C LYS A 123 -18.22 -10.37 4.50
N LYS A 124 -19.47 -9.94 4.25
CA LYS A 124 -20.56 -10.84 3.84
C LYS A 124 -20.25 -11.54 2.51
N MET A 125 -19.70 -10.82 1.53
CA MET A 125 -19.26 -11.41 0.25
C MET A 125 -18.17 -12.47 0.47
N PHE A 126 -17.17 -12.17 1.31
CA PHE A 126 -16.07 -13.10 1.61
C PHE A 126 -16.56 -14.38 2.29
N ASN A 127 -17.48 -14.24 3.26
CA ASN A 127 -18.07 -15.39 3.96
C ASN A 127 -18.96 -16.23 3.02
N LYS A 128 -19.81 -15.58 2.20
CA LYS A 128 -20.66 -16.28 1.22
C LYS A 128 -19.85 -17.14 0.25
N ASN A 129 -18.71 -16.62 -0.20
CA ASN A 129 -17.85 -17.29 -1.18
C ASN A 129 -16.74 -18.14 -0.53
N ARG A 130 -16.80 -18.38 0.80
CA ARG A 130 -15.83 -19.18 1.57
C ARG A 130 -14.36 -18.76 1.36
N ILE A 131 -14.12 -17.46 1.14
CA ILE A 131 -12.78 -16.90 0.87
C ILE A 131 -11.95 -16.93 2.15
N VAL A 132 -12.53 -16.49 3.27
CA VAL A 132 -11.96 -16.56 4.63
C VAL A 132 -13.10 -16.72 5.61
N ASN A 133 -12.93 -17.55 6.65
CA ASN A 133 -13.85 -17.59 7.79
C ASN A 133 -13.62 -16.36 8.69
N LEU A 134 -14.24 -15.24 8.32
CA LEU A 134 -14.20 -14.02 9.12
C LEU A 134 -15.28 -14.13 10.20
N LYS A 135 -14.89 -14.07 11.49
CA LYS A 135 -15.85 -13.98 12.61
C LYS A 135 -16.75 -12.76 12.36
N SER A 136 -18.07 -13.02 12.38
CA SER A 136 -19.14 -12.03 12.14
C SER A 136 -19.17 -10.95 13.20
#